data_AF-A0AAD8DHY7-F1
#
_entry.id   AF-A0AAD8DHY7-F1
#
_cell.length_a   1.000
_cell.length_b   1.000
_cell.length_c   1.000
_cell.angle_alpha   90.00
_cell.angle_beta   90.00
_cell.angle_gamma   90.00
#
_symmetry.space_group_name_H-M   'P 1'
#
loop_
_entity.id
_entity.type
_entity.pdbx_description
1 polymer ?
#
loop_
_entity_poly.entity_id
_entity_poly.type
_entity_poly.pdbx_seq_one_letter_code
_entity_poly.pdbx_strand_id
1 'polypeptide(L)'
;YREYTNMYAPVVIDDDDGSSSSSAFEDNEAAIASEDRLSASDIIENLAHTIETGSCSRFNINRADVWDGALRAFKRTSYSPNSEMLVKFTDDAGCSEEAVDTGGPKREFLTLLMDHLKDRHIFDGPSGRKYLACDMTAVREEEYYLAGRMIAVSVVHGGPAPRFLSRDLIDHICNKPDFNATITDITNNEIRKVLYEVGR
;
A
#
# COMPACT_ATOMS: atom_id res chain seq x y z
N TYR A 1 -18.98 23.04 -21.70
CA TYR A 1 -18.84 21.85 -22.58
C TYR A 1 -17.61 21.90 -23.47
N ARG A 2 -17.35 23.01 -24.18
CA ARG A 2 -16.19 23.14 -25.09
C ARG A 2 -14.81 23.13 -24.39
N GLU A 3 -14.74 23.51 -23.12
CA GLU A 3 -13.50 23.45 -22.31
C GLU A 3 -13.25 22.08 -21.65
N TYR A 4 -14.30 21.27 -21.45
CA TYR A 4 -14.18 19.92 -20.88
C TYR A 4 -13.52 18.94 -21.87
N THR A 5 -13.76 19.14 -23.16
CA THR A 5 -13.22 18.32 -24.26
C THR A 5 -11.74 18.54 -24.54
N ASN A 6 -11.15 19.67 -24.15
CA ASN A 6 -9.71 19.92 -24.40
C ASN A 6 -8.79 19.40 -23.29
N MET A 7 -9.31 19.14 -22.08
CA MET A 7 -8.48 18.65 -20.96
C MET A 7 -8.31 17.12 -20.98
N TYR A 8 -9.18 16.42 -21.70
CA TYR A 8 -9.19 14.95 -21.83
C TYR A 8 -9.11 14.48 -23.29
N ALA A 9 -8.66 15.32 -24.21
CA ALA A 9 -8.40 14.90 -25.58
C ALA A 9 -7.20 13.92 -25.60
N PRO A 10 -7.31 12.75 -26.27
CA PRO A 10 -6.18 11.85 -26.45
C PRO A 10 -5.04 12.57 -27.18
N VAL A 11 -3.80 12.34 -26.76
CA VAL A 11 -2.63 12.81 -27.51
C VAL A 11 -2.59 12.05 -28.83
N VAL A 12 -2.83 12.76 -29.93
CA VAL A 12 -2.63 12.24 -31.28
C VAL A 12 -1.13 12.28 -31.54
N ILE A 13 -0.50 11.11 -31.63
CA ILE A 13 0.88 11.00 -32.09
C ILE A 13 0.77 10.81 -33.60
N ASP A 14 1.21 11.81 -34.36
CA ASP A 14 1.29 11.71 -35.82
C ASP A 14 2.43 10.75 -36.18
N ASP A 15 2.08 9.60 -36.75
CA ASP A 15 3.01 8.66 -37.36
C ASP A 15 3.52 9.25 -38.70
N ASP A 16 4.72 9.84 -38.69
CA ASP A 16 5.47 10.16 -39.90
C ASP A 16 6.45 9.01 -40.20
N ASP A 17 6.17 8.32 -41.30
CA ASP A 17 6.86 7.12 -41.77
C ASP A 17 8.04 7.52 -42.68
N GLY A 18 9.26 7.04 -42.37
CA GLY A 18 10.43 7.42 -43.17
C GLY A 18 11.79 6.89 -42.74
N SER A 19 11.99 5.57 -42.78
CA SER A 19 13.09 4.92 -43.52
C SER A 19 13.45 3.54 -42.98
N SER A 20 13.43 2.56 -43.89
CA SER A 20 13.73 1.15 -43.67
C SER A 20 15.18 0.90 -43.29
N SER A 21 15.41 0.06 -42.28
CA SER A 21 16.54 -0.87 -42.31
C SER A 21 16.13 -2.21 -41.70
N SER A 22 16.06 -3.22 -42.57
CA SER A 22 15.87 -4.61 -42.22
C SER A 22 17.10 -5.13 -41.49
N SER A 23 16.96 -5.61 -40.27
CA SER A 23 17.85 -6.66 -39.75
C SER A 23 17.03 -7.64 -38.94
N ALA A 24 17.09 -8.89 -39.38
CA ALA A 24 16.46 -10.04 -38.79
C ALA A 24 16.96 -10.25 -37.35
N PHE A 25 16.04 -10.36 -36.41
CA PHE A 25 16.28 -10.98 -35.12
C PHE A 25 15.15 -11.98 -34.88
N GLU A 26 15.34 -13.14 -35.51
CA GLU A 26 14.69 -14.39 -35.18
C GLU A 26 14.96 -14.73 -33.71
N ASP A 27 13.90 -15.18 -33.03
CA ASP A 27 13.90 -16.12 -31.92
C ASP A 27 14.98 -15.96 -30.84
N ASN A 28 14.65 -15.22 -29.79
CA ASN A 28 15.28 -15.43 -28.49
C ASN A 28 14.23 -15.62 -27.38
N GLU A 29 13.27 -16.51 -27.63
CA GLU A 29 12.29 -16.97 -26.65
C GLU A 29 12.84 -18.11 -25.74
N ALA A 30 14.15 -18.42 -25.85
CA ALA A 30 14.79 -19.54 -25.18
C ALA A 30 15.93 -19.17 -24.21
N ALA A 31 16.02 -17.91 -23.76
CA ALA A 31 17.10 -17.45 -22.86
C ALA A 31 16.65 -16.69 -21.59
N ILE A 32 15.47 -17.00 -21.05
CA ILE A 32 15.07 -16.61 -19.67
C ILE A 32 14.72 -17.86 -18.85
N ALA A 33 15.51 -18.92 -19.02
CA ALA A 33 15.42 -20.14 -18.22
C ALA A 33 16.59 -20.20 -17.23
N SER A 34 16.57 -19.28 -16.25
CA SER A 34 17.18 -19.42 -14.91
C SER A 34 17.12 -18.09 -14.15
N GLU A 35 15.93 -17.49 -14.04
CA GLU A 35 15.71 -16.63 -12.88
C GLU A 35 15.50 -17.56 -11.69
N ASP A 36 16.47 -17.56 -10.79
CA ASP A 36 16.28 -18.09 -9.44
C ASP A 36 15.11 -17.30 -8.83
N ARG A 37 13.88 -17.85 -8.95
CA ARG A 37 12.67 -17.15 -8.52
C ARG A 37 12.73 -17.07 -7.00
N LEU A 38 13.25 -15.97 -6.49
CA LEU A 38 13.24 -15.64 -5.07
C LEU A 38 11.82 -15.84 -4.53
N SER A 39 11.69 -16.59 -3.44
CA SER A 39 10.42 -16.71 -2.74
C SER A 39 10.05 -15.37 -2.11
N ALA A 40 8.78 -15.19 -1.75
CA ALA A 40 8.36 -14.01 -0.99
C ALA A 40 9.15 -13.85 0.32
N SER A 41 9.54 -14.96 0.94
CA SER A 41 10.38 -14.95 2.14
C SER A 41 11.76 -14.38 1.84
N ASP A 42 12.40 -14.84 0.76
CA ASP A 42 13.75 -14.38 0.37
C ASP A 42 13.74 -12.89 0.01
N ILE A 43 12.68 -12.43 -0.67
CA ILE A 43 12.51 -10.99 -1.00
C ILE A 43 12.40 -10.17 0.29
N ILE A 44 11.55 -10.59 1.23
CA ILE A 44 11.36 -9.87 2.50
C ILE A 44 12.64 -9.87 3.32
N GLU A 45 13.36 -11.00 3.38
CA GLU A 45 14.64 -11.12 4.08
C GLU A 45 15.69 -10.19 3.47
N ASN A 46 15.82 -10.17 2.13
CA ASN A 46 16.70 -9.25 1.42
C ASN A 46 16.37 -7.79 1.71
N LEU A 47 15.08 -7.43 1.72
CA LEU A 47 14.64 -6.07 2.08
C LEU A 47 14.93 -5.75 3.54
N ALA A 48 14.73 -6.68 4.46
CA ALA A 48 15.04 -6.49 5.87
C ALA A 48 16.55 -6.27 6.09
N HIS A 49 17.42 -6.88 5.29
CA HIS A 49 18.87 -6.64 5.31
C HIS A 49 19.29 -5.23 4.86
N THR A 50 18.42 -4.50 4.16
CA THR A 50 18.69 -3.09 3.81
C THR A 50 18.47 -2.12 4.97
N ILE A 51 17.90 -2.60 6.08
CA ILE A 51 17.69 -1.77 7.28
C ILE A 51 19.04 -1.49 7.95
N GLU A 52 19.36 -0.21 8.08
CA GLU A 52 20.52 0.31 8.77
C GLU A 52 20.37 0.17 10.30
N THR A 53 21.21 -0.65 10.92
CA THR A 53 21.23 -0.83 12.38
C THR A 53 21.94 0.31 13.13
N GLY A 54 22.59 1.24 12.41
CA GLY A 54 23.29 2.39 12.99
C GLY A 54 22.41 3.63 13.21
N SER A 55 21.19 3.63 12.63
CA SER A 55 20.24 4.74 12.70
C SER A 55 18.87 4.22 13.15
N CYS A 56 18.12 5.02 13.91
CA CYS A 56 16.80 4.59 14.40
C CYS A 56 15.71 5.64 14.18
N SER A 57 14.59 5.18 13.61
CA SER A 57 13.33 5.90 13.56
C SER A 57 12.53 5.56 14.83
N ARG A 58 12.43 6.52 15.76
CA ARG A 58 11.70 6.34 17.02
C ARG A 58 10.22 6.65 16.88
N PHE A 59 9.38 5.73 17.34
CA PHE A 59 7.93 5.81 17.36
C PHE A 59 7.45 5.81 18.80
N ASN A 60 6.90 6.94 19.26
CA ASN A 60 6.22 7.02 20.55
C ASN A 60 4.72 6.88 20.29
N ILE A 61 4.12 5.80 20.76
CA ILE A 61 2.76 5.40 20.41
C ILE A 61 1.90 5.34 21.66
N ASN A 62 0.73 5.96 21.61
CA ASN A 62 -0.32 5.73 22.60
C ASN A 62 -1.28 4.67 22.04
N ARG A 63 -1.62 3.66 22.85
CA ARG A 63 -2.55 2.60 22.43
C ARG A 63 -3.98 3.10 22.20
N ALA A 64 -4.37 4.18 22.87
CA ALA A 64 -5.65 4.84 22.63
C ALA A 64 -5.67 5.64 21.31
N ASP A 65 -4.50 5.96 20.75
CA ASP A 65 -4.34 6.78 19.55
C ASP A 65 -3.21 6.26 18.64
N VAL A 66 -3.34 5.00 18.21
CA VAL A 66 -2.32 4.33 17.40
C VAL A 66 -2.20 5.00 16.02
N TRP A 67 -3.32 5.36 15.41
CA TRP A 67 -3.34 5.91 14.06
C TRP A 67 -2.70 7.29 13.98
N ASP A 68 -3.11 8.26 14.81
CA ASP A 68 -2.53 9.60 14.73
C ASP A 68 -1.08 9.60 15.28
N GLY A 69 -0.77 8.71 16.24
CA GLY A 69 0.60 8.40 16.63
C GLY A 69 1.47 7.94 15.45
N ALA A 70 0.98 6.98 14.66
CA ALA A 70 1.66 6.49 13.46
C ALA A 70 1.81 7.59 12.41
N LEU A 71 0.73 8.30 12.06
CA LEU A 71 0.77 9.39 11.08
C LEU A 71 1.82 10.44 11.45
N ARG A 72 1.83 10.89 12.71
CA ARG A 72 2.85 11.83 13.20
C ARG A 72 4.26 11.27 13.02
N ALA A 73 4.49 10.01 13.37
CA ALA A 73 5.81 9.40 13.25
C ALA A 73 6.28 9.28 11.79
N PHE A 74 5.42 8.79 10.88
CA PHE A 74 5.75 8.62 9.46
C PHE A 74 5.85 9.94 8.68
N LYS A 75 5.20 11.01 9.13
CA LYS A 75 5.27 12.35 8.55
C LYS A 75 6.47 13.18 9.04
N ARG A 76 7.20 12.73 10.08
CA ARG A 76 8.38 13.46 10.58
C ARG A 76 9.42 13.58 9.48
N THR A 77 10.01 14.76 9.34
CA THR A 77 11.12 15.01 8.42
C THR A 77 12.37 14.17 8.73
N SER A 78 12.51 13.72 9.98
CA SER A 78 13.59 12.84 10.43
C SER A 78 13.30 11.35 10.23
N TYR A 79 12.10 10.98 9.78
CA TYR A 79 11.77 9.58 9.51
C TYR A 79 12.55 9.08 8.29
N SER A 80 13.18 7.91 8.44
CA SER A 80 13.77 7.15 7.35
C SER A 80 13.20 5.74 7.34
N PRO A 81 12.74 5.22 6.19
CA PRO A 81 12.26 3.85 6.06
C PRO A 81 13.39 2.81 6.11
N ASN A 82 14.64 3.22 5.91
CA ASN A 82 15.79 2.33 5.97
C ASN A 82 16.39 2.25 7.38
N SER A 83 15.95 3.09 8.32
CA SER A 83 16.44 3.04 9.70
C SER A 83 15.70 2.00 10.53
N GLU A 84 16.38 1.45 11.55
CA GLU A 84 15.72 0.56 12.50
C GLU A 84 14.50 1.23 13.16
N MET A 85 13.40 0.50 13.27
CA MET A 85 12.19 1.00 13.94
C MET A 85 12.25 0.68 15.43
N LEU A 86 12.32 1.72 16.26
CA LEU A 86 12.24 1.61 17.71
C LEU A 86 10.89 2.12 18.21
N VAL A 87 10.07 1.23 18.76
CA VAL A 87 8.75 1.57 19.29
C VAL A 87 8.79 1.66 20.80
N LYS A 88 8.19 2.72 21.34
CA LYS A 88 7.92 2.91 22.75
C LYS A 88 6.45 3.26 22.94
N PHE A 89 5.76 2.50 23.77
CA PHE A 89 4.40 2.85 24.16
C PHE A 89 4.38 3.86 25.30
N THR A 90 3.47 4.81 25.21
CA THR A 90 3.26 5.87 26.20
C THR A 90 1.79 6.03 26.53
N ASP A 91 1.49 6.31 27.80
CA ASP A 91 0.13 6.66 28.23
C ASP A 91 -0.25 8.11 27.87
N ASP A 92 -1.45 8.53 28.26
CA ASP A 92 -1.97 9.89 28.04
C ASP A 92 -1.14 10.97 28.77
N ALA A 93 -0.41 10.60 29.83
CA ALA A 93 0.50 11.48 30.55
C ALA A 93 1.89 11.55 29.89
N GLY A 94 2.14 10.78 28.82
CA GLY A 94 3.42 10.67 28.13
C GLY A 94 4.45 9.81 28.89
N CYS A 95 4.03 9.10 29.93
CA CYS A 95 4.87 8.19 30.69
C CYS A 95 5.08 6.90 29.90
N SER A 96 6.29 6.35 29.98
CA SER A 96 6.63 5.09 29.32
C SER A 96 5.84 3.96 29.96
N GLU A 97 5.21 3.15 29.13
CA GLU A 97 4.82 1.81 29.56
C GLU A 97 6.09 0.95 29.58
N GLU A 98 6.32 0.18 30.65
CA GLU A 98 7.53 -0.65 30.76
C GLU A 98 7.56 -1.71 29.66
N ALA A 99 8.65 -1.76 28.90
CA ALA A 99 8.91 -2.80 27.92
C ALA A 99 10.23 -3.50 28.26
N VAL A 100 10.19 -4.82 28.39
CA VAL A 100 11.35 -5.67 28.74
C VAL A 100 12.15 -6.10 27.49
N ASP A 101 11.55 -6.00 26.31
CA ASP A 101 12.13 -6.44 25.02
C ASP A 101 11.92 -5.37 23.93
N THR A 102 12.86 -5.28 22.99
CA THR A 102 12.84 -4.37 21.84
C THR A 102 11.99 -4.92 20.68
N GLY A 103 11.85 -6.25 20.57
CA GLY A 103 11.08 -6.91 19.50
C GLY A 103 9.58 -6.91 19.74
N GLY A 104 9.15 -7.11 20.99
CA GLY A 104 7.74 -7.12 21.41
C GLY A 104 6.97 -5.85 21.01
N PRO A 105 7.38 -4.65 21.44
CA PRO A 105 6.67 -3.40 21.17
C PRO A 105 6.56 -3.07 19.69
N LYS A 106 7.60 -3.35 18.91
CA LYS A 106 7.58 -3.14 17.45
C LYS A 106 6.50 -4.00 16.79
N ARG A 107 6.50 -5.31 17.07
CA ARG A 107 5.54 -6.24 16.48
C ARG A 107 4.11 -5.96 16.94
N GLU A 108 3.94 -5.57 18.20
CA GLU A 108 2.66 -5.13 18.74
C GLU A 108 2.13 -3.90 18.00
N PHE A 109 2.93 -2.83 17.89
CA PHE A 109 2.54 -1.63 17.16
C PHE A 109 2.15 -1.91 15.72
N LEU A 110 2.97 -2.67 14.98
CA LEU A 110 2.65 -3.00 13.58
C LEU A 110 1.35 -3.81 13.46
N THR A 111 1.06 -4.66 14.46
CA THR A 111 -0.21 -5.39 14.51
C THR A 111 -1.40 -4.46 14.75
N LEU A 112 -1.30 -3.58 15.74
CA LEU A 112 -2.33 -2.57 16.01
C LEU A 112 -2.53 -1.64 14.81
N LEU A 113 -1.44 -1.23 14.16
CA LEU A 113 -1.49 -0.37 12.98
C LEU A 113 -2.27 -1.03 11.83
N MET A 114 -2.00 -2.31 11.52
CA MET A 114 -2.78 -3.03 10.51
C MET A 114 -4.25 -3.20 10.91
N ASP A 115 -4.52 -3.36 12.21
CA ASP A 115 -5.88 -3.49 12.72
C ASP A 115 -6.68 -2.19 12.60
N HIS A 116 -6.05 -1.03 12.86
CA HIS A 116 -6.66 0.27 12.61
C HIS A 116 -6.79 0.59 11.12
N LEU A 117 -5.78 0.21 10.32
CA LEU A 117 -5.72 0.55 8.90
C LEU A 117 -6.89 -0.06 8.12
N LYS A 118 -7.32 -1.27 8.48
CA LYS A 118 -8.41 -2.01 7.79
C LYS A 118 -9.77 -1.28 7.81
N ASP A 119 -9.97 -0.42 8.81
CA ASP A 119 -11.22 0.30 9.07
C ASP A 119 -11.12 1.80 8.71
N ARG A 120 -10.01 2.22 8.08
CA ARG A 120 -9.86 3.58 7.57
C ARG A 120 -10.80 3.83 6.39
N HIS A 121 -11.26 5.07 6.28
CA HIS A 121 -12.19 5.53 5.25
C HIS A 121 -11.65 5.40 3.81
N ILE A 122 -10.33 5.32 3.65
CA ILE A 122 -9.67 5.04 2.36
C ILE A 122 -9.91 3.61 1.84
N PHE A 123 -10.54 2.74 2.64
CA PHE A 123 -10.91 1.39 2.26
C PHE A 123 -12.42 1.18 2.35
N ASP A 124 -12.99 0.51 1.33
CA ASP A 124 -14.38 0.06 1.34
C ASP A 124 -14.47 -1.41 0.96
N GLY A 125 -15.55 -2.09 1.35
CA GLY A 125 -15.83 -3.46 0.98
C GLY A 125 -16.09 -4.39 2.16
N PRO A 126 -16.40 -5.66 1.90
CA PRO A 126 -16.65 -6.66 2.94
C PRO A 126 -15.44 -6.86 3.86
N SER A 127 -15.70 -7.40 5.05
CA SER A 127 -14.62 -7.78 5.98
C SER A 127 -13.68 -8.79 5.32
N GLY A 128 -12.37 -8.53 5.38
CA GLY A 128 -11.35 -9.35 4.75
C GLY A 128 -11.23 -9.21 3.22
N ARG A 129 -12.04 -8.36 2.59
CA ARG A 129 -12.06 -8.13 1.13
C ARG A 129 -12.23 -6.65 0.82
N LYS A 130 -11.31 -5.83 1.31
CA LYS A 130 -11.32 -4.38 1.13
C LYS A 130 -10.68 -3.97 -0.20
N TYR A 131 -11.28 -2.97 -0.82
CA TYR A 131 -10.83 -2.24 -2.00
C TYR A 131 -10.50 -0.79 -1.60
N LEU A 132 -9.87 -0.03 -2.49
CA LEU A 132 -9.67 1.40 -2.28
C LEU A 132 -11.01 2.12 -2.45
N ALA A 133 -11.40 2.91 -1.45
CA ALA A 133 -12.50 3.85 -1.58
C ALA A 133 -12.03 5.06 -2.40
N CYS A 134 -12.96 5.75 -3.06
CA CYS A 134 -12.68 7.03 -3.72
C CYS A 134 -12.88 8.18 -2.73
N ASP A 135 -11.79 8.67 -2.13
CA ASP A 135 -11.80 9.82 -1.21
C ASP A 135 -10.80 10.89 -1.64
N MET A 136 -11.31 12.02 -2.11
CA MET A 136 -10.50 13.15 -2.59
C MET A 136 -9.77 13.91 -1.47
N THR A 137 -10.27 13.83 -0.25
CA THR A 137 -9.63 14.43 0.92
C THR A 137 -8.40 13.61 1.31
N ALA A 138 -8.49 12.28 1.32
CA ALA A 138 -7.35 11.39 1.50
C ALA A 138 -6.29 11.55 0.41
N VAL A 139 -6.69 11.82 -0.84
CA VAL A 139 -5.72 12.17 -1.91
C VAL A 139 -4.95 13.44 -1.55
N ARG A 140 -5.66 14.51 -1.16
CA ARG A 140 -5.05 15.80 -0.81
C ARG A 140 -4.15 15.71 0.42
N GLU A 141 -4.47 14.82 1.36
CA GLU A 141 -3.74 14.63 2.62
C GLU A 141 -2.68 13.52 2.54
N GLU A 142 -2.44 12.97 1.34
CA GLU A 142 -1.49 11.88 1.06
C GLU A 142 -1.76 10.59 1.87
N GLU A 143 -3.00 10.36 2.30
CA GLU A 143 -3.32 9.24 3.20
C GLU A 143 -3.12 7.88 2.52
N TYR A 144 -3.44 7.74 1.23
CA TYR A 144 -3.16 6.51 0.46
C TYR A 144 -1.67 6.19 0.39
N TYR A 145 -0.85 7.22 0.18
CA TYR A 145 0.60 7.08 0.11
C TYR A 145 1.17 6.63 1.46
N LEU A 146 0.71 7.25 2.55
CA LEU A 146 1.12 6.87 3.90
C LEU A 146 0.64 5.47 4.28
N ALA A 147 -0.59 5.10 3.93
CA ALA A 147 -1.10 3.75 4.12
C ALA A 147 -0.24 2.71 3.39
N GLY A 148 0.09 2.94 2.12
CA GLY A 148 0.98 2.07 1.34
C GLY A 148 2.37 1.95 1.98
N ARG A 149 2.94 3.07 2.42
CA ARG A 149 4.22 3.10 3.14
C ARG A 149 4.15 2.30 4.45
N MET A 150 3.11 2.49 5.25
CA MET A 150 2.89 1.77 6.51
C MET A 150 2.77 0.25 6.29
N ILE A 151 2.05 -0.16 5.25
CA ILE A 151 1.92 -1.57 4.83
C ILE A 151 3.29 -2.14 4.48
N ALA A 152 4.06 -1.47 3.62
CA ALA A 152 5.38 -1.94 3.20
C ALA A 152 6.34 -2.06 4.39
N VAL A 153 6.36 -1.04 5.25
CA VAL A 153 7.19 -1.02 6.47
C VAL A 153 6.78 -2.13 7.43
N SER A 154 5.48 -2.40 7.59
CA SER A 154 5.01 -3.52 8.41
C SER A 154 5.62 -4.84 7.92
N VAL A 155 5.53 -5.12 6.62
CA VAL A 155 6.07 -6.36 6.04
C VAL A 155 7.60 -6.44 6.19
N VAL A 156 8.33 -5.39 5.82
CA VAL A 156 9.81 -5.38 5.82
C VAL A 156 10.38 -5.45 7.25
N HIS A 157 9.73 -4.84 8.23
CA HIS A 157 10.19 -4.87 9.63
C HIS A 157 9.72 -6.10 10.43
N GLY A 158 9.09 -7.08 9.77
CA GLY A 158 8.64 -8.34 10.38
C GLY A 158 7.29 -8.27 11.10
N GLY A 159 6.49 -7.26 10.81
CA GLY A 159 5.09 -7.14 11.20
C GLY A 159 4.14 -7.89 10.24
N PRO A 160 2.82 -7.85 10.51
CA PRO A 160 1.84 -8.53 9.67
C PRO A 160 1.62 -7.85 8.32
N ALA A 161 1.38 -8.66 7.30
CA ALA A 161 0.87 -8.21 6.00
C ALA A 161 -0.61 -7.73 6.10
N PRO A 162 -1.09 -6.90 5.16
CA PRO A 162 -2.45 -6.36 5.18
C PRO A 162 -3.48 -7.41 4.72
N ARG A 163 -3.80 -8.38 5.59
CA ARG A 163 -4.70 -9.50 5.30
C ARG A 163 -6.16 -9.11 5.03
N PHE A 164 -6.49 -7.83 5.11
CA PHE A 164 -7.84 -7.31 4.88
C PHE A 164 -8.09 -6.89 3.43
N LEU A 165 -7.04 -6.74 2.61
CA LEU A 165 -7.16 -6.33 1.20
C LEU A 165 -7.73 -7.47 0.34
N SER A 166 -8.59 -7.12 -0.61
CA SER A 166 -9.15 -8.07 -1.56
C SER A 166 -8.07 -8.61 -2.49
N ARG A 167 -8.25 -9.85 -2.94
CA ARG A 167 -7.33 -10.48 -3.89
C ARG A 167 -7.25 -9.70 -5.20
N ASP A 168 -8.39 -9.23 -5.70
CA ASP A 168 -8.46 -8.42 -6.92
C ASP A 168 -7.64 -7.13 -6.80
N LEU A 169 -7.69 -6.44 -5.65
CA LEU A 169 -6.88 -5.24 -5.43
C LEU A 169 -5.39 -5.56 -5.42
N ILE A 170 -4.98 -6.64 -4.73
CA ILE A 170 -3.58 -7.07 -4.71
C ILE A 170 -3.11 -7.45 -6.11
N ASP A 171 -3.90 -8.22 -6.84
CA ASP A 171 -3.57 -8.64 -8.21
C ASP A 171 -3.49 -7.43 -9.15
N HIS A 172 -4.37 -6.43 -8.99
CA HIS A 172 -4.31 -5.17 -9.72
C HIS A 172 -3.06 -4.34 -9.41
N ILE A 173 -2.66 -4.23 -8.14
CA ILE A 173 -1.39 -3.58 -7.75
C ILE A 173 -0.19 -4.28 -8.39
N CYS A 174 -0.27 -5.60 -8.56
CA CYS A 174 0.74 -6.40 -9.27
C CYS A 174 0.61 -6.37 -10.80
N ASN A 175 -0.18 -5.45 -11.37
CA ASN A 175 -0.43 -5.32 -12.81
C ASN A 175 -0.97 -6.60 -13.47
N LYS A 176 -1.75 -7.41 -12.75
CA LYS A 176 -2.46 -8.53 -13.35
C LYS A 176 -3.74 -8.06 -14.06
N PRO A 177 -4.10 -8.69 -15.19
CA PRO A 177 -5.17 -8.19 -16.06
C PRO A 177 -6.59 -8.39 -15.50
N ASP A 178 -6.79 -9.35 -14.60
CA ASP A 178 -8.11 -9.72 -14.12
C ASP A 178 -8.52 -8.88 -12.91
N PHE A 179 -9.73 -8.31 -12.96
CA PHE A 179 -10.34 -7.59 -11.84
C PHE A 179 -11.80 -8.02 -11.69
N ASN A 180 -12.09 -8.88 -10.72
CA ASN A 180 -13.38 -9.57 -10.61
C ASN A 180 -14.27 -9.00 -9.48
N ALA A 181 -14.20 -7.69 -9.24
CA ALA A 181 -15.08 -7.04 -8.27
C ALA A 181 -16.54 -7.05 -8.74
N THR A 182 -17.45 -7.25 -7.79
CA THR A 182 -18.90 -7.35 -8.04
C THR A 182 -19.66 -6.24 -7.33
N ILE A 183 -20.92 -6.05 -7.70
CA ILE A 183 -21.84 -5.12 -7.02
C ILE A 183 -21.97 -5.44 -5.51
N THR A 184 -21.77 -6.70 -5.11
CA THR A 184 -21.83 -7.11 -3.70
C THR A 184 -20.63 -6.63 -2.87
N ASP A 185 -19.54 -6.26 -3.53
CA ASP A 185 -18.35 -5.72 -2.87
C ASP A 185 -18.50 -4.23 -2.52
N ILE A 186 -19.53 -3.54 -3.02
CA ILE A 186 -19.84 -2.15 -2.65
C ILE A 186 -20.66 -2.13 -1.37
N THR A 187 -20.21 -1.48 -0.31
CA THR A 187 -20.95 -1.45 0.97
C THR A 187 -22.08 -0.41 0.97
N ASN A 188 -21.94 0.66 0.18
CA ASN A 188 -22.95 1.70 0.06
C ASN A 188 -24.23 1.15 -0.61
N ASN A 189 -25.30 1.01 0.18
CA ASN A 189 -26.57 0.44 -0.27
C ASN A 189 -27.25 1.27 -1.36
N GLU A 190 -27.12 2.60 -1.34
CA GLU A 190 -27.74 3.46 -2.35
C GLU A 190 -27.04 3.32 -3.71
N ILE A 191 -25.70 3.32 -3.70
CA ILE A 191 -24.91 3.04 -4.92
C ILE A 191 -25.24 1.65 -5.45
N ARG A 192 -25.35 0.65 -4.56
CA ARG A 192 -25.69 -0.73 -4.93
C ARG A 192 -27.04 -0.82 -5.65
N LYS A 193 -28.07 -0.16 -5.12
CA LYS A 193 -29.41 -0.11 -5.74
C LYS A 193 -29.36 0.50 -7.13
N VAL A 194 -28.71 1.66 -7.28
CA VAL A 194 -28.58 2.34 -8.59
C VAL A 194 -27.88 1.45 -9.61
N LEU A 195 -26.80 0.77 -9.22
CA LEU A 195 -26.09 -0.15 -10.13
C LEU A 195 -26.94 -1.35 -10.53
N TYR A 196 -27.79 -1.87 -9.65
CA TYR A 196 -28.74 -2.92 -10.01
C TYR A 196 -29.84 -2.43 -10.97
N GLU A 197 -30.25 -1.16 -10.89
CA GLU A 197 -31.23 -0.57 -11.81
C GLU A 197 -30.63 -0.31 -13.19
N VAL A 198 -29.38 0.16 -13.26
CA VAL A 198 -28.68 0.45 -14.53
C VAL A 198 -28.20 -0.83 -15.25
N GLY A 199 -27.91 -1.89 -14.51
CA GLY A 199 -27.51 -3.19 -15.08
C GLY A 199 -28.65 -4.02 -15.67
N ARG A 200 -29.87 -3.48 -15.73
CA ARG A 200 -31.10 -4.14 -16.20
C ARG A 200 -31.53 -3.60 -17.56
#